data_AF-A0A3M8B3B1-F1
#
_entry.id   AF-A0A3M8B3B1-F1
#
_cell.length_a   1.000
_cell.length_b   1.000
_cell.length_c   1.000
_cell.angle_alpha   90.00
_cell.angle_beta   90.00
_cell.angle_gamma   90.00
#
_symmetry.space_group_name_H-M   'P 1'
#
loop_
_entity.id
_entity.type
_entity.pdbx_description
1 polymer ?
#
loop_
_entity_poly.entity_id
_entity_poly.type
_entity_poly.pdbx_seq_one_letter_code
_entity_poly.pdbx_strand_id
1 'polypeptide(L)'
;MVKNGEFYMIHEMRKRGMSITRIAQEMGRDRKTIRKWLNKKEPESYQRKVTRLGKLDPFKDYVRRRMEEGCLNARVILEEIKAKGYTGGITTLRVFMKPFRPTVISKTTVRFETDPGYQAQVDWGRFTVDWHGKPKRLYAFVMVLSYSRMMYLEFTEDEKLDTLISCHHRAFEYFGGGTEVMLYDNMKTVVKDRDEQGHPVWNERFSRFASHHGFLLTSCRPYRARTKGKVENGIGYVRKNFWPRVRAFTGLDDLNRQAREWLNQVANVRIHGTTHVRPVDRWHEEKLKPMNPTPFAVVDRHARKVSADCLVSFEANRYSVPFRFMGQIVHVQDDKNGRIRIYSGDTLIAEHPKAVQKGQLVINKKHFEGLRPTGQHRVPALMPKLVDRPAPEVLERNLSVYEQFLDEAVRLQ
;
A
#
# COMPACT_ATOMS: atom_id res chain seq x y z
N MET A 1 11.35 -15.74 -52.65
CA MET A 1 11.84 -14.40 -52.29
C MET A 1 13.35 -14.49 -52.25
N VAL A 2 14.06 -13.70 -53.06
CA VAL A 2 15.53 -13.71 -53.12
C VAL A 2 16.03 -12.98 -51.87
N LYS A 3 16.77 -13.66 -51.00
CA LYS A 3 17.37 -13.03 -49.80
C LYS A 3 18.48 -12.08 -50.26
N ASN A 4 18.83 -11.08 -49.45
CA ASN A 4 19.90 -10.10 -49.79
C ASN A 4 21.22 -10.77 -50.23
N GLY A 5 21.58 -11.92 -49.65
CA GLY A 5 22.76 -12.69 -50.08
C GLY A 5 22.63 -13.30 -51.49
N GLU A 6 21.44 -13.77 -51.88
CA GLU A 6 21.19 -14.31 -53.22
C GLU A 6 21.28 -13.20 -54.30
N PHE A 7 20.95 -11.94 -53.95
CA PHE A 7 21.06 -10.80 -54.88
C PHE A 7 22.50 -10.52 -55.29
N TYR A 8 23.42 -10.43 -54.32
CA TYR A 8 24.85 -10.20 -54.61
C TYR A 8 25.47 -11.36 -55.37
N MET A 9 25.08 -12.60 -55.03
CA MET A 9 25.56 -13.80 -55.70
C MET A 9 25.15 -13.84 -57.18
N ILE A 10 23.91 -13.43 -57.50
CA ILE A 10 23.44 -13.30 -58.90
C ILE A 10 24.27 -12.28 -59.69
N HIS A 11 24.57 -11.11 -59.11
CA HIS A 11 25.38 -10.08 -59.74
C HIS A 11 26.86 -10.50 -59.89
N GLU A 12 27.40 -11.20 -58.90
CA GLU A 12 28.76 -11.73 -58.95
C GLU A 12 28.91 -12.83 -60.00
N MET A 13 27.98 -13.78 -60.07
CA MET A 13 27.97 -14.82 -61.11
C MET A 13 27.86 -14.21 -62.52
N ARG A 14 27.10 -13.11 -62.66
CA ARG A 14 27.03 -12.37 -63.92
C ARG A 14 28.32 -11.63 -64.26
N LYS A 15 29.00 -11.01 -63.28
CA LYS A 15 30.34 -10.41 -63.46
C LYS A 15 31.40 -11.43 -63.84
N ARG A 16 31.31 -12.66 -63.33
CA ARG A 16 32.16 -13.80 -63.70
C ARG A 16 31.84 -14.39 -65.09
N GLY A 17 30.96 -13.75 -65.87
CA GLY A 17 30.67 -14.12 -67.26
C GLY A 17 29.61 -15.21 -67.44
N MET A 18 28.91 -15.64 -66.39
CA MET A 18 27.88 -16.68 -66.55
C MET A 18 26.65 -16.18 -67.31
N SER A 19 26.08 -17.07 -68.13
CA SER A 19 24.83 -16.82 -68.83
C SER A 19 23.64 -16.83 -67.87
N ILE A 20 22.59 -16.07 -68.17
CA ILE A 20 21.36 -16.00 -67.34
C ILE A 20 20.75 -17.38 -67.13
N THR A 21 20.85 -18.27 -68.13
CA THR A 21 20.38 -19.65 -68.06
C THR A 21 21.15 -20.48 -67.03
N ARG A 22 22.48 -20.34 -67.00
CA ARG A 22 23.34 -21.06 -66.04
C ARG A 22 23.10 -20.57 -64.62
N ILE A 23 23.01 -19.25 -64.42
CA ILE A 23 22.69 -18.64 -63.12
C ILE A 23 21.31 -19.12 -62.62
N ALA A 24 20.32 -19.23 -63.52
CA ALA A 24 18.98 -19.74 -63.18
C ALA A 24 18.99 -21.20 -62.70
N GLN A 25 19.79 -22.06 -63.33
CA GLN A 25 19.96 -23.46 -62.93
C GLN A 25 20.71 -23.59 -61.60
N GLU A 26 21.82 -22.87 -61.44
CA GLU A 26 22.66 -22.88 -60.23
C GLU A 26 21.90 -22.38 -59.00
N MET A 27 21.08 -21.33 -59.18
CA MET A 27 20.29 -20.72 -58.11
C MET A 27 18.90 -21.36 -57.90
N GLY A 28 18.51 -22.31 -58.76
CA GLY A 28 17.16 -22.90 -58.75
C GLY A 28 16.03 -21.88 -58.91
N ARG A 29 16.23 -20.84 -59.74
CA ARG A 29 15.25 -19.75 -59.96
C ARG A 29 14.89 -19.62 -61.44
N ASP A 30 13.67 -19.15 -61.70
CA ASP A 30 13.23 -18.87 -63.06
C ASP A 30 14.09 -17.77 -63.75
N ARG A 31 14.34 -17.93 -65.05
CA ARG A 31 15.17 -17.01 -65.84
C ARG A 31 14.63 -15.57 -65.83
N LYS A 32 13.31 -15.37 -65.79
CA LYS A 32 12.70 -14.03 -65.69
C LYS A 32 13.00 -13.39 -64.33
N THR A 33 13.09 -14.20 -63.27
CA THR A 33 13.47 -13.73 -61.93
C THR A 33 14.93 -13.26 -61.93
N ILE A 34 15.86 -14.07 -62.45
CA ILE A 34 17.28 -13.67 -62.56
C ILE A 34 17.44 -12.38 -63.38
N ARG A 35 16.78 -12.30 -64.54
CA ARG A 35 16.80 -11.09 -65.40
C ARG A 35 16.24 -9.87 -64.67
N LYS A 36 15.15 -10.03 -63.89
CA LYS A 36 14.57 -8.96 -63.07
C LYS A 36 15.54 -8.45 -62.01
N TRP A 37 16.31 -9.32 -61.36
CA TRP A 37 17.27 -8.91 -60.31
C TRP A 37 18.56 -8.33 -60.87
N LEU A 38 19.06 -8.83 -62.01
CA LEU A 38 20.22 -8.24 -62.69
C LEU A 38 19.97 -6.82 -63.20
N ASN A 39 18.73 -6.50 -63.58
CA ASN A 39 18.35 -5.15 -64.00
C ASN A 39 18.22 -4.16 -62.82
N LYS A 40 18.27 -4.63 -61.56
CA LYS A 40 18.20 -3.78 -60.37
C LYS A 40 19.60 -3.55 -59.81
N LYS A 41 19.92 -2.29 -59.48
CA LYS A 41 21.22 -1.89 -58.93
C LYS A 41 21.36 -2.21 -57.43
N GLU A 42 20.24 -2.31 -56.71
CA GLU A 42 20.22 -2.58 -55.27
C GLU A 42 19.21 -3.69 -54.91
N PRO A 43 19.45 -4.43 -53.81
CA PRO A 43 18.50 -5.41 -53.31
C PRO A 43 17.26 -4.67 -52.77
N GLU A 44 16.17 -4.71 -53.52
CA GLU A 44 14.89 -4.24 -52.99
C GLU A 44 14.46 -5.14 -51.83
N SER A 45 14.47 -4.59 -50.62
CA SER A 45 13.70 -5.16 -49.53
C SER A 45 12.21 -5.06 -49.93
N TYR A 46 11.51 -6.19 -49.93
CA TYR A 46 10.07 -6.18 -50.11
C TYR A 46 9.45 -5.38 -48.95
N GLN A 47 9.07 -4.14 -49.21
CA GLN A 47 8.23 -3.37 -48.31
C GLN A 47 6.78 -3.60 -48.72
N ARG A 48 6.04 -4.33 -47.88
CA ARG A 48 4.59 -4.44 -48.04
C ARG A 48 4.02 -3.02 -47.96
N LYS A 49 3.57 -2.46 -49.08
CA LYS A 49 2.79 -1.21 -49.08
C LYS A 49 1.53 -1.45 -48.25
N VAL A 50 1.47 -0.91 -47.04
CA VAL A 50 0.30 -1.00 -46.16
C VAL A 50 -0.81 -0.17 -46.80
N THR A 51 -1.68 -0.82 -47.57
CA THR A 51 -2.70 -0.15 -48.40
C THR A 51 -4.02 0.07 -47.67
N ARG A 52 -4.18 -0.47 -46.45
CA ARG A 52 -5.41 -0.32 -45.65
C ARG A 52 -5.06 0.19 -44.27
N LEU A 53 -5.84 1.16 -43.80
CA LEU A 53 -5.87 1.56 -42.40
C LEU A 53 -6.07 0.29 -41.56
N GLY A 54 -5.09 0.00 -40.70
CA GLY A 54 -5.19 -1.08 -39.74
C GLY A 54 -6.34 -0.79 -38.78
N LYS A 55 -7.01 -1.84 -38.29
CA LYS A 55 -8.14 -1.72 -37.35
C LYS A 55 -7.84 -0.86 -36.11
N LEU A 56 -6.55 -0.70 -35.76
CA LEU A 56 -6.09 0.09 -34.61
C LEU A 56 -5.88 1.57 -34.96
N ASP A 57 -5.75 1.94 -36.23
CA ASP A 57 -5.39 3.29 -36.67
C ASP A 57 -6.30 4.38 -36.09
N PRO A 58 -7.65 4.24 -36.08
CA PRO A 58 -8.55 5.22 -35.48
C PRO A 58 -8.37 5.41 -33.95
N PHE A 59 -7.73 4.44 -33.28
CA PHE A 59 -7.57 4.43 -31.83
C PHE A 59 -6.15 4.76 -31.37
N LYS A 60 -5.18 4.91 -32.30
CA LYS A 60 -3.76 5.10 -31.97
C LYS A 60 -3.50 6.32 -31.09
N ASP A 61 -4.15 7.45 -31.37
CA ASP A 61 -3.96 8.68 -30.58
C ASP A 61 -4.51 8.54 -29.17
N TYR A 62 -5.65 7.85 -29.02
CA TYR A 62 -6.18 7.51 -27.69
C TYR A 62 -5.22 6.62 -26.91
N VAL A 63 -4.68 5.57 -27.57
CA VAL A 63 -3.69 4.67 -26.94
C VAL A 63 -2.45 5.45 -26.50
N ARG A 64 -1.93 6.37 -27.34
CA ARG A 64 -0.76 7.18 -27.00
C ARG A 64 -1.02 8.06 -25.77
N ARG A 65 -2.11 8.81 -25.76
CA ARG A 65 -2.51 9.66 -24.62
C ARG A 65 -2.63 8.85 -23.33
N ARG A 66 -3.26 7.68 -23.38
CA ARG A 66 -3.40 6.79 -22.22
C ARG A 66 -2.05 6.27 -21.71
N MET A 67 -1.09 6.04 -22.61
CA MET A 67 0.26 5.65 -22.21
C MET A 67 1.04 6.81 -21.58
N GLU A 68 0.84 8.04 -22.06
CA GLU A 68 1.40 9.28 -21.46
C GLU A 68 0.84 9.54 -20.05
N GLU A 69 -0.45 9.25 -19.83
CA GLU A 69 -1.08 9.23 -18.50
C GLU A 69 -0.58 8.09 -17.59
N GLY A 70 0.38 7.27 -18.04
CA GLY A 70 1.01 6.21 -17.26
C GLY A 70 0.33 4.83 -17.35
N CYS A 71 -0.74 4.67 -18.14
CA CYS A 71 -1.39 3.38 -18.34
C CYS A 71 -0.62 2.53 -19.35
N LEU A 72 0.36 1.76 -18.88
CA LEU A 72 1.16 0.88 -19.75
C LEU A 72 0.55 -0.51 -19.97
N ASN A 73 -0.62 -0.81 -19.40
CA ASN A 73 -1.21 -2.15 -19.47
C ASN A 73 -2.13 -2.31 -20.70
N ALA A 74 -1.74 -3.22 -21.61
CA ALA A 74 -2.49 -3.46 -22.85
C ALA A 74 -3.89 -4.04 -22.61
N ARG A 75 -4.15 -4.77 -21.53
CA ARG A 75 -5.50 -5.29 -21.25
C ARG A 75 -6.47 -4.17 -20.89
N VAL A 76 -6.02 -3.22 -20.06
CA VAL A 76 -6.81 -2.04 -19.67
C VAL A 76 -7.17 -1.21 -20.91
N ILE A 77 -6.16 -0.86 -21.70
CA ILE A 77 -6.37 -0.09 -22.92
C ILE A 77 -7.26 -0.84 -23.91
N LEU A 78 -7.11 -2.16 -24.04
CA LEU A 78 -7.94 -2.96 -24.92
C LEU A 78 -9.43 -2.90 -24.54
N GLU A 79 -9.75 -3.01 -23.26
CA GLU A 79 -11.13 -2.87 -22.77
C GLU A 79 -11.68 -1.46 -23.09
N GLU A 80 -10.90 -0.41 -22.83
CA GLU A 80 -11.27 0.98 -23.12
C GLU A 80 -11.56 1.21 -24.61
N ILE A 81 -10.70 0.71 -25.51
CA ILE A 81 -10.91 0.88 -26.96
C ILE A 81 -11.99 -0.06 -27.50
N LYS A 82 -12.19 -1.25 -26.91
CA LYS A 82 -13.31 -2.14 -27.26
C LYS A 82 -14.66 -1.51 -26.93
N ALA A 83 -14.76 -0.85 -25.77
CA ALA A 83 -15.95 -0.07 -25.41
C ALA A 83 -16.22 1.08 -26.41
N LYS A 84 -15.17 1.57 -27.10
CA LYS A 84 -15.26 2.58 -28.18
C LYS A 84 -15.44 1.97 -29.58
N GLY A 85 -15.69 0.66 -29.69
CA GLY A 85 -15.96 -0.02 -30.96
C GLY A 85 -14.77 -0.71 -31.63
N TYR A 86 -13.62 -0.85 -30.95
CA TYR A 86 -12.48 -1.58 -31.51
C TYR A 86 -12.75 -3.08 -31.65
N THR A 87 -12.72 -3.60 -32.88
CA THR A 87 -12.96 -5.03 -33.18
C THR A 87 -11.67 -5.84 -33.35
N GLY A 88 -10.51 -5.28 -33.02
CA GLY A 88 -9.21 -5.95 -33.19
C GLY A 88 -8.75 -6.73 -31.96
N GLY A 89 -7.62 -7.44 -32.11
CA GLY A 89 -7.03 -8.27 -31.06
C GLY A 89 -5.94 -7.56 -30.25
N ILE A 90 -5.66 -8.09 -29.05
CA ILE A 90 -4.63 -7.54 -28.14
C ILE A 90 -3.22 -7.54 -28.75
N THR A 91 -2.93 -8.44 -29.69
CA THR A 91 -1.62 -8.60 -30.32
C THR A 91 -1.25 -7.35 -31.12
N THR A 92 -2.18 -6.81 -31.92
CA THR A 92 -1.95 -5.58 -32.70
C THR A 92 -1.68 -4.39 -31.78
N LEU A 93 -2.44 -4.27 -30.70
CA LEU A 93 -2.23 -3.25 -29.67
C LEU A 93 -0.84 -3.41 -29.02
N ARG A 94 -0.44 -4.62 -28.61
CA ARG A 94 0.88 -4.86 -28.00
C ARG A 94 2.04 -4.52 -28.92
N VAL A 95 1.93 -4.81 -30.21
CA VAL A 95 2.94 -4.45 -31.22
C VAL A 95 3.07 -2.92 -31.30
N PHE A 96 1.95 -2.20 -31.34
CA PHE A 96 1.96 -0.73 -31.35
C PHE A 96 2.52 -0.14 -30.05
N MET A 97 2.23 -0.71 -28.89
CA MET A 97 2.72 -0.23 -27.59
C MET A 97 4.21 -0.55 -27.34
N LYS A 98 4.79 -1.55 -28.03
CA LYS A 98 6.14 -2.06 -27.76
C LYS A 98 7.24 -0.98 -27.77
N PRO A 99 7.30 -0.07 -28.76
CA PRO A 99 8.35 0.98 -28.81
C PRO A 99 8.28 1.97 -27.65
N PHE A 100 7.09 2.12 -27.04
CA PHE A 100 6.82 3.11 -25.99
C PHE A 100 6.94 2.52 -24.57
N ARG A 101 7.25 1.22 -24.43
CA ARG A 101 7.38 0.58 -23.12
C ARG A 101 8.84 0.48 -22.69
N PRO A 102 9.14 0.74 -21.41
CA PRO A 102 10.47 0.47 -20.88
C PRO A 102 10.78 -1.02 -20.92
N THR A 103 12.01 -1.36 -21.29
CA THR A 103 12.51 -2.75 -21.26
C THR A 103 12.62 -3.21 -19.81
N VAL A 104 11.82 -4.20 -19.43
CA VAL A 104 11.85 -4.77 -18.08
C VAL A 104 12.79 -5.98 -18.09
N ILE A 105 13.93 -5.88 -17.41
CA ILE A 105 14.80 -7.02 -17.13
C ILE A 105 14.17 -7.83 -15.99
N SER A 106 13.57 -8.98 -16.31
CA SER A 106 13.00 -9.86 -15.28
C SER A 106 14.11 -10.69 -14.63
N LYS A 107 14.18 -10.68 -13.29
CA LYS A 107 15.03 -11.61 -12.53
C LYS A 107 14.32 -12.96 -12.37
N THR A 108 15.04 -14.05 -12.64
CA THR A 108 14.54 -15.42 -12.44
C THR A 108 14.26 -15.68 -10.96
N THR A 109 13.05 -16.11 -10.64
CA THR A 109 12.63 -16.48 -9.28
C THR A 109 12.18 -17.93 -9.29
N VAL A 110 12.68 -18.74 -8.36
CA VAL A 110 12.20 -20.12 -8.14
C VAL A 110 10.82 -20.03 -7.51
N ARG A 111 9.83 -20.67 -8.10
CA ARG A 111 8.43 -20.65 -7.65
C ARG A 111 8.10 -21.94 -6.92
N PHE A 112 7.38 -21.83 -5.82
CA PHE A 112 6.85 -22.95 -5.05
C PHE A 112 5.37 -22.66 -4.77
N GLU A 113 4.50 -23.66 -4.92
CA GLU A 113 3.09 -23.59 -4.55
C GLU A 113 2.94 -24.00 -3.08
N THR A 114 1.82 -23.63 -2.44
CA THR A 114 1.43 -24.21 -1.15
C THR A 114 0.07 -24.83 -1.24
N ASP A 115 -0.24 -25.66 -0.25
CA ASP A 115 -1.53 -26.28 -0.09
C ASP A 115 -2.66 -25.25 0.12
N PRO A 116 -3.91 -25.64 -0.19
CA PRO A 116 -5.08 -24.82 0.09
C PRO A 116 -5.18 -24.47 1.57
N GLY A 117 -5.53 -23.23 1.88
CA GLY A 117 -5.75 -22.75 3.25
C GLY A 117 -4.48 -22.52 4.06
N TYR A 118 -3.32 -22.85 3.51
CA TYR A 118 -2.07 -22.80 4.23
C TYR A 118 -1.56 -21.37 4.42
N GLN A 119 -1.58 -20.53 3.38
CA GLN A 119 -0.94 -19.21 3.46
C GLN A 119 -1.66 -18.13 2.66
N ALA A 120 -1.77 -16.93 3.23
CA ALA A 120 -2.08 -15.70 2.52
C ALA A 120 -0.92 -14.71 2.62
N GLN A 121 -0.81 -13.81 1.64
CA GLN A 121 0.15 -12.71 1.65
C GLN A 121 -0.59 -11.39 1.81
N VAL A 122 -0.09 -10.56 2.72
CA VAL A 122 -0.65 -9.23 2.99
C VAL A 122 0.41 -8.17 2.72
N ASP A 123 0.00 -7.09 2.05
CA ASP A 123 0.88 -5.97 1.71
C ASP A 123 0.12 -4.64 1.72
N TRP A 124 0.88 -3.55 1.88
CA TRP A 124 0.39 -2.18 1.78
C TRP A 124 0.91 -1.50 0.52
N GLY A 125 0.01 -0.87 -0.22
CA GLY A 125 0.35 0.01 -1.35
C GLY A 125 0.08 1.47 -1.03
N ARG A 126 1.01 2.37 -1.35
CA ARG A 126 0.80 3.81 -1.16
C ARG A 126 0.38 4.51 -2.45
N PHE A 127 -0.71 5.26 -2.43
CA PHE A 127 -1.26 5.96 -3.58
C PHE A 127 -1.36 7.45 -3.26
N THR A 128 -0.86 8.29 -4.15
CA THR A 128 -1.02 9.75 -4.04
C THR A 128 -2.19 10.14 -4.93
N VAL A 129 -3.16 10.84 -4.35
CA VAL A 129 -4.36 11.35 -5.04
C VAL A 129 -4.45 12.85 -4.86
N ASP A 130 -5.09 13.52 -5.82
CA ASP A 130 -5.58 14.87 -5.59
C ASP A 130 -6.88 14.79 -4.77
N TRP A 131 -6.89 15.44 -3.62
CA TRP A 131 -8.01 15.51 -2.70
C TRP A 131 -8.41 16.98 -2.51
N HIS A 132 -9.37 17.43 -3.32
CA HIS A 132 -9.84 18.83 -3.34
C HIS A 132 -8.72 19.86 -3.57
N GLY A 133 -7.84 19.60 -4.55
CA GLY A 133 -6.73 20.48 -4.92
C GLY A 133 -5.48 20.29 -4.05
N LYS A 134 -5.48 19.32 -3.13
CA LYS A 134 -4.34 19.02 -2.25
C LYS A 134 -3.90 17.57 -2.40
N PRO A 135 -2.59 17.29 -2.54
CA PRO A 135 -2.12 15.92 -2.59
C PRO A 135 -2.36 15.22 -1.25
N LYS A 136 -3.08 14.09 -1.29
CA LYS A 136 -3.34 13.23 -0.13
C LYS A 136 -2.80 11.83 -0.39
N ARG A 137 -2.30 11.19 0.66
CA ARG A 137 -1.87 9.79 0.62
C ARG A 137 -3.03 8.90 1.03
N LEU A 138 -3.30 7.90 0.20
CA LEU A 138 -4.15 6.77 0.52
C LEU A 138 -3.30 5.50 0.57
N TYR A 139 -3.77 4.52 1.32
CA TYR A 139 -3.10 3.26 1.55
C TYR A 139 -4.02 2.14 1.07
N ALA A 140 -3.50 1.20 0.28
CA ALA A 140 -4.25 0.05 -0.21
C ALA A 140 -3.79 -1.19 0.57
N PHE A 141 -4.68 -1.71 1.39
CA PHE A 141 -4.55 -3.02 1.99
C PHE A 141 -4.85 -4.07 0.93
N VAL A 142 -3.92 -4.98 0.69
CA VAL A 142 -4.13 -6.11 -0.22
C VAL A 142 -3.80 -7.40 0.50
N MET A 143 -4.77 -8.31 0.53
CA MET A 143 -4.58 -9.70 0.98
C MET A 143 -4.85 -10.63 -0.20
N VAL A 144 -3.91 -11.54 -0.46
CA VAL A 144 -4.04 -12.54 -1.54
C VAL A 144 -3.86 -13.92 -0.93
N LEU A 145 -4.88 -14.77 -1.08
CA LEU A 145 -4.78 -16.18 -0.71
C LEU A 145 -3.78 -16.86 -1.65
N SER A 146 -2.78 -17.51 -1.10
CA SER A 146 -1.63 -17.89 -1.90
C SER A 146 -1.85 -19.13 -2.75
N TYR A 147 -2.89 -19.94 -2.51
CA TYR A 147 -3.20 -21.12 -3.34
C TYR A 147 -4.12 -20.72 -4.51
N SER A 148 -5.31 -20.20 -4.21
CA SER A 148 -6.32 -19.77 -5.20
C SER A 148 -5.93 -18.49 -5.95
N ARG A 149 -5.07 -17.65 -5.37
CA ARG A 149 -4.79 -16.27 -5.80
C ARG A 149 -6.01 -15.34 -5.68
N MET A 150 -7.00 -15.73 -4.89
CA MET A 150 -8.16 -14.90 -4.56
C MET A 150 -7.68 -13.65 -3.82
N MET A 151 -8.12 -12.48 -4.29
CA MET A 151 -7.64 -11.18 -3.83
C MET A 151 -8.74 -10.41 -3.11
N TYR A 152 -8.35 -9.78 -2.00
CA TYR A 152 -9.05 -8.70 -1.32
C TYR A 152 -8.24 -7.41 -1.46
N LEU A 153 -8.94 -6.29 -1.64
CA LEU A 153 -8.37 -4.96 -1.80
C LEU A 153 -9.28 -3.97 -1.08
N GLU A 154 -8.68 -3.12 -0.25
CA GLU A 154 -9.36 -2.03 0.43
C GLU A 154 -8.43 -0.82 0.56
N PHE A 155 -8.95 0.38 0.30
CA PHE A 155 -8.27 1.65 0.49
C PHE A 155 -8.63 2.27 1.85
N THR A 156 -7.61 2.83 2.50
CA THR A 156 -7.67 3.47 3.81
C THR A 156 -6.89 4.78 3.80
N GLU A 157 -7.12 5.63 4.81
CA GLU A 157 -6.41 6.91 4.94
C GLU A 157 -5.10 6.80 5.73
N ASP A 158 -4.90 5.70 6.47
CA ASP A 158 -3.66 5.41 7.17
C ASP A 158 -3.33 3.90 7.19
N GLU A 159 -2.09 3.59 7.55
CA GLU A 159 -1.57 2.24 7.73
C GLU A 159 -1.37 1.89 9.22
N LYS A 160 -2.14 2.51 10.14
CA LYS A 160 -2.00 2.27 11.58
C LYS A 160 -2.46 0.87 11.96
N LEU A 161 -2.06 0.43 13.15
CA LEU A 161 -2.37 -0.91 13.65
C LEU A 161 -3.89 -1.16 13.76
N ASP A 162 -4.67 -0.17 14.23
CA ASP A 162 -6.14 -0.29 14.32
C ASP A 162 -6.77 -0.51 12.95
N THR A 163 -6.30 0.25 11.96
CA THR A 163 -6.72 0.14 10.56
C THR A 163 -6.33 -1.21 9.98
N LEU A 164 -5.10 -1.69 10.25
CA LEU A 164 -4.63 -3.00 9.82
C LEU A 164 -5.50 -4.13 10.36
N ILE A 165 -5.80 -4.13 11.66
CA ILE A 165 -6.66 -5.14 12.32
C ILE A 165 -8.05 -5.10 11.70
N SER A 166 -8.60 -3.90 11.49
CA SER A 166 -9.92 -3.71 10.88
C SER A 166 -9.97 -4.26 9.44
N CYS A 167 -8.93 -4.02 8.64
CA CYS A 167 -8.82 -4.57 7.29
C CYS A 167 -8.73 -6.10 7.30
N HIS A 168 -8.02 -6.69 8.27
CA HIS A 168 -7.98 -8.16 8.40
C HIS A 168 -9.36 -8.73 8.71
N HIS A 169 -10.11 -8.13 9.65
CA HIS A 169 -11.47 -8.58 9.94
C HIS A 169 -12.36 -8.60 8.69
N ARG A 170 -12.40 -7.49 7.94
CA ARG A 170 -13.19 -7.41 6.71
C ARG A 170 -12.69 -8.36 5.61
N ALA A 171 -11.38 -8.57 5.53
CA ALA A 171 -10.81 -9.55 4.60
C ALA A 171 -11.22 -10.98 4.96
N PHE A 172 -11.15 -11.35 6.24
CA PHE A 172 -11.57 -12.68 6.70
C PHE A 172 -13.06 -12.92 6.49
N GLU A 173 -13.90 -11.92 6.77
CA GLU A 173 -15.32 -11.96 6.46
C GLU A 173 -15.56 -12.15 4.96
N TYR A 174 -14.85 -11.40 4.13
CA TYR A 174 -14.93 -11.54 2.69
C TYR A 174 -14.54 -12.94 2.18
N PHE A 175 -13.48 -13.52 2.71
CA PHE A 175 -13.04 -14.86 2.34
C PHE A 175 -13.85 -15.97 3.01
N GLY A 176 -14.66 -15.67 4.03
CA GLY A 176 -15.35 -16.66 4.85
C GLY A 176 -14.43 -17.41 5.82
N GLY A 177 -13.23 -16.89 6.10
CA GLY A 177 -12.24 -17.53 6.97
C GLY A 177 -10.82 -17.00 6.79
N GLY A 178 -9.88 -17.60 7.52
CA GLY A 178 -8.45 -17.27 7.48
C GLY A 178 -7.58 -18.45 7.05
N THR A 179 -6.36 -18.16 6.61
CA THR A 179 -5.33 -19.18 6.36
C THR A 179 -4.51 -19.46 7.61
N GLU A 180 -3.82 -20.60 7.64
CA GLU A 180 -2.95 -20.97 8.76
C GLU A 180 -1.78 -20.00 8.96
N VAL A 181 -1.19 -19.51 7.88
CA VAL A 181 -0.03 -18.62 7.90
C VAL A 181 -0.35 -17.32 7.19
N MET A 182 0.00 -16.20 7.80
CA MET A 182 -0.05 -14.88 7.16
C MET A 182 1.37 -14.38 6.91
N LEU A 183 1.70 -14.21 5.63
CA LEU A 183 2.98 -13.71 5.18
C LEU A 183 2.93 -12.19 5.03
N TYR A 184 3.82 -11.52 5.75
CA TYR A 184 3.96 -10.07 5.73
C TYR A 184 5.34 -9.65 5.21
N ASP A 185 5.39 -8.46 4.62
CA ASP A 185 6.65 -7.73 4.45
C ASP A 185 7.05 -7.05 5.77
N ASN A 186 8.17 -6.34 5.79
CA ASN A 186 8.72 -5.66 6.98
C ASN A 186 7.93 -4.39 7.40
N MET A 187 6.60 -4.44 7.38
CA MET A 187 5.77 -3.32 7.84
C MET A 187 5.83 -3.18 9.36
N LYS A 188 6.05 -1.96 9.84
CA LYS A 188 6.22 -1.64 11.27
C LYS A 188 5.02 -1.98 12.15
N THR A 189 3.83 -2.04 11.55
CA THR A 189 2.59 -2.43 12.25
C THR A 189 2.54 -3.91 12.61
N VAL A 190 3.30 -4.75 11.92
CA VAL A 190 3.40 -6.19 12.20
C VAL A 190 4.77 -6.57 12.77
N VAL A 191 5.84 -6.08 12.16
CA VAL A 191 7.23 -6.31 12.62
C VAL A 191 7.69 -5.05 13.35
N LYS A 192 7.77 -5.12 14.68
CA LYS A 192 8.22 -4.00 15.52
C LYS A 192 9.71 -3.73 15.35
N ASP A 193 10.51 -4.80 15.36
CA ASP A 193 11.97 -4.73 15.26
C ASP A 193 12.55 -6.05 14.72
N ARG A 194 13.88 -6.20 14.71
CA ARG A 194 14.58 -7.47 14.53
C ARG A 194 15.55 -7.72 15.67
N ASP A 195 15.70 -8.98 16.06
CA ASP A 195 16.71 -9.38 17.04
C ASP A 195 18.13 -9.41 16.42
N GLU A 196 19.13 -9.67 17.26
CA GLU A 196 20.54 -9.74 16.85
C GLU A 196 20.82 -10.82 15.79
N GLN A 197 19.96 -11.84 15.70
CA GLN A 197 20.04 -12.93 14.71
C GLN A 197 19.27 -12.60 13.43
N GLY A 198 18.61 -11.45 13.38
CA GLY A 198 17.80 -10.99 12.26
C GLY A 198 16.41 -11.60 12.20
N HIS A 199 15.91 -12.27 13.24
CA HIS A 199 14.53 -12.72 13.32
C HIS A 199 13.57 -11.55 13.60
N PRO A 200 12.34 -11.59 13.07
CA PRO A 200 11.36 -10.53 13.31
C PRO A 200 10.89 -10.54 14.77
N VAL A 201 10.98 -9.37 15.43
CA VAL A 201 10.30 -9.09 16.69
C VAL A 201 8.91 -8.57 16.35
N TRP A 202 7.87 -9.35 16.67
CA TRP A 202 6.50 -9.02 16.32
C TRP A 202 5.94 -7.86 17.16
N ASN A 203 5.03 -7.09 16.56
CA ASN A 203 4.21 -6.16 17.31
C ASN A 203 3.32 -6.95 18.29
N GLU A 204 3.41 -6.63 19.59
CA GLU A 204 2.75 -7.38 20.65
C GLU A 204 1.22 -7.45 20.48
N ARG A 205 0.57 -6.32 20.20
CA ARG A 205 -0.89 -6.27 20.03
C ARG A 205 -1.33 -7.00 18.77
N PHE A 206 -0.54 -6.93 17.69
CA PHE A 206 -0.81 -7.71 16.47
C PHE A 206 -0.57 -9.21 16.68
N SER A 207 0.43 -9.60 17.47
CA SER A 207 0.67 -10.99 17.86
C SER A 207 -0.51 -11.56 18.65
N ARG A 208 -1.07 -10.78 19.58
CA ARG A 208 -2.31 -11.15 20.29
C ARG A 208 -3.50 -11.32 19.33
N PHE A 209 -3.63 -10.44 18.34
CA PHE A 209 -4.65 -10.57 17.30
C PHE A 209 -4.48 -11.87 16.50
N ALA A 210 -3.24 -12.23 16.15
CA ALA A 210 -2.92 -13.47 15.47
C ALA A 210 -3.26 -14.71 16.31
N SER A 211 -2.86 -14.73 17.59
CA SER A 211 -3.20 -15.79 18.53
C SER A 211 -4.69 -15.91 18.78
N HIS A 212 -5.41 -14.78 18.91
CA HIS A 212 -6.86 -14.74 19.11
C HIS A 212 -7.64 -15.45 18.00
N HIS A 213 -7.14 -15.33 16.77
CA HIS A 213 -7.75 -15.91 15.58
C HIS A 213 -7.07 -17.20 15.10
N GLY A 214 -6.00 -17.65 15.75
CA GLY A 214 -5.35 -18.93 15.47
C GLY A 214 -4.54 -18.99 14.18
N PHE A 215 -3.93 -17.88 13.75
CA PHE A 215 -3.02 -17.86 12.59
C PHE A 215 -1.58 -17.52 12.97
N LEU A 216 -0.63 -18.02 12.20
CA LEU A 216 0.80 -17.84 12.41
C LEU A 216 1.34 -16.64 11.61
N LEU A 217 2.18 -15.84 12.26
CA LEU A 217 2.88 -14.72 11.62
C LEU A 217 4.16 -15.20 10.94
N THR A 218 4.36 -14.81 9.68
CA THR A 218 5.63 -15.04 8.97
C THR A 218 6.08 -13.77 8.26
N SER A 219 7.38 -13.48 8.31
CA SER A 219 8.00 -12.33 7.63
C SER A 219 8.87 -12.82 6.49
N CYS A 220 8.95 -12.04 5.41
CA CYS A 220 9.95 -12.29 4.38
C CYS A 220 11.37 -12.13 4.96
N ARG A 221 12.24 -13.13 4.79
CA ARG A 221 13.67 -12.98 5.16
C ARG A 221 14.34 -11.99 4.19
N PRO A 222 15.09 -11.00 4.69
CA PRO A 222 15.96 -10.17 3.85
C PRO A 222 16.88 -11.07 3.00
N TYR A 223 17.14 -10.68 1.74
CA TYR A 223 18.03 -11.40 0.80
C TYR A 223 17.56 -12.78 0.28
N ARG A 224 16.44 -13.36 0.75
CA ARG A 224 15.78 -14.52 0.11
C ARG A 224 14.46 -14.11 -0.56
N ALA A 225 14.53 -13.22 -1.54
CA ALA A 225 13.38 -12.84 -2.40
C ALA A 225 12.69 -14.03 -3.11
N ARG A 226 13.27 -15.23 -3.06
CA ARG A 226 12.71 -16.47 -3.59
C ARG A 226 11.42 -16.91 -2.87
N THR A 227 11.24 -16.62 -1.58
CA THR A 227 9.98 -16.95 -0.88
C THR A 227 8.80 -16.08 -1.34
N LYS A 228 9.05 -14.89 -1.87
CA LYS A 228 8.04 -13.99 -2.45
C LYS A 228 7.64 -14.38 -3.89
N GLY A 229 8.30 -15.38 -4.48
CA GLY A 229 8.06 -15.82 -5.87
C GLY A 229 6.74 -16.56 -6.11
N LYS A 230 5.97 -16.82 -5.05
CA LYS A 230 4.72 -17.58 -5.06
C LYS A 230 3.53 -16.76 -5.56
N VAL A 231 3.39 -15.53 -5.10
CA VAL A 231 2.24 -14.65 -5.39
C VAL A 231 2.75 -13.48 -6.22
N GLU A 232 2.01 -13.09 -7.27
CA GLU A 232 2.30 -11.84 -7.97
C GLU A 232 2.31 -10.69 -6.96
N ASN A 233 3.15 -9.67 -7.17
CA ASN A 233 3.08 -8.45 -6.35
C ASN A 233 1.66 -7.87 -6.44
N GLY A 234 0.82 -8.12 -5.42
CA GLY A 234 -0.59 -7.76 -5.40
C GLY A 234 -0.78 -6.26 -5.59
N ILE A 235 0.00 -5.45 -4.90
CA ILE A 235 0.05 -3.99 -5.09
C ILE A 235 0.45 -3.63 -6.51
N GLY A 236 1.45 -4.30 -7.07
CA GLY A 236 1.87 -4.11 -8.46
C GLY A 236 0.76 -4.45 -9.46
N TYR A 237 -0.02 -5.49 -9.20
CA TYR A 237 -1.19 -5.85 -9.99
C TYR A 237 -2.28 -4.77 -9.90
N VAL A 238 -2.60 -4.31 -8.69
CA VAL A 238 -3.57 -3.22 -8.44
C VAL A 238 -3.13 -1.93 -9.16
N ARG A 239 -1.87 -1.51 -9.04
CA ARG A 239 -1.34 -0.32 -9.72
C ARG A 239 -1.41 -0.38 -11.24
N LYS A 240 -1.25 -1.57 -11.82
CA LYS A 240 -1.22 -1.74 -13.28
C LYS A 240 -2.58 -2.05 -13.88
N ASN A 241 -3.54 -2.52 -13.08
CA ASN A 241 -4.82 -3.00 -13.56
C ASN A 241 -5.96 -2.18 -12.95
N PHE A 242 -6.11 -2.13 -11.63
CA PHE A 242 -7.19 -1.37 -11.01
C PHE A 242 -7.00 0.14 -11.17
N TRP A 243 -5.87 0.66 -10.67
CA TRP A 243 -5.66 2.10 -10.55
C TRP A 243 -5.82 2.88 -11.87
N PRO A 244 -5.33 2.39 -13.02
CA PRO A 244 -5.51 3.11 -14.28
C PRO A 244 -6.94 3.13 -14.80
N ARG A 245 -7.88 2.38 -14.19
CA ARG A 245 -9.32 2.42 -14.49
C ARG A 245 -10.07 3.45 -13.65
N VAL A 246 -9.53 3.82 -12.49
CA VAL A 246 -10.09 4.86 -11.62
C VAL A 246 -9.92 6.21 -12.33
N ARG A 247 -11.04 6.87 -12.68
CA ARG A 247 -11.04 8.19 -13.35
C ARG A 247 -11.28 9.30 -12.35
N ALA A 248 -12.31 9.13 -11.53
CA ALA A 248 -12.68 10.01 -10.43
C ALA A 248 -13.37 9.16 -9.37
N PHE A 249 -13.36 9.66 -8.13
CA PHE A 249 -14.16 9.11 -7.04
C PHE A 249 -14.55 10.27 -6.10
N THR A 250 -15.70 10.15 -5.44
CA THR A 250 -16.24 11.21 -4.57
C THR A 250 -15.73 11.13 -3.13
N GLY A 251 -15.22 9.97 -2.73
CA GLY A 251 -14.69 9.72 -1.40
C GLY A 251 -14.13 8.31 -1.26
N LEU A 252 -13.71 7.96 -0.05
CA LEU A 252 -13.09 6.67 0.22
C LEU A 252 -14.07 5.50 0.00
N ASP A 253 -15.34 5.67 0.37
CA ASP A 253 -16.38 4.65 0.18
C ASP A 253 -16.66 4.37 -1.29
N ASP A 254 -16.69 5.40 -2.14
CA ASP A 254 -16.82 5.25 -3.59
C ASP A 254 -15.61 4.52 -4.19
N LEU A 255 -14.40 4.90 -3.79
CA LEU A 255 -13.18 4.21 -4.24
C LEU A 255 -13.18 2.72 -3.85
N ASN A 256 -13.62 2.40 -2.63
CA ASN A 256 -13.74 1.03 -2.16
C ASN A 256 -14.86 0.25 -2.86
N ARG A 257 -15.98 0.90 -3.21
CA ARG A 257 -17.02 0.29 -4.05
C ARG A 257 -16.48 -0.04 -5.44
N GLN A 258 -15.77 0.88 -6.09
CA GLN A 258 -15.13 0.63 -7.39
C GLN A 258 -14.10 -0.52 -7.31
N ALA A 259 -13.31 -0.57 -6.21
CA ALA A 259 -12.38 -1.67 -5.97
C ALA A 259 -13.12 -3.01 -5.84
N ARG A 260 -14.25 -3.02 -5.14
CA ARG A 260 -15.10 -4.20 -4.95
C ARG A 260 -15.68 -4.72 -6.26
N GLU A 261 -16.19 -3.84 -7.10
CA GLU A 261 -16.69 -4.17 -8.44
C GLU A 261 -15.58 -4.75 -9.31
N TRP A 262 -14.40 -4.12 -9.29
CA TRP A 262 -13.24 -4.61 -10.04
C TRP A 262 -12.75 -5.98 -9.56
N LEU A 263 -12.77 -6.25 -8.25
CA LEU A 263 -12.44 -7.58 -7.72
C LEU A 263 -13.41 -8.63 -8.28
N ASN A 264 -14.71 -8.35 -8.24
CA ASN A 264 -15.77 -9.26 -8.66
C ASN A 264 -15.80 -9.49 -10.18
N GLN A 265 -15.53 -8.47 -10.98
CA GLN A 265 -15.73 -8.52 -12.44
C GLN A 265 -14.44 -8.71 -13.24
N VAL A 266 -13.27 -8.43 -12.65
CA VAL A 266 -11.99 -8.45 -13.37
C VAL A 266 -10.94 -9.26 -12.63
N ALA A 267 -10.64 -8.93 -11.38
CA ALA A 267 -9.50 -9.52 -10.69
C ALA A 267 -9.73 -11.01 -10.39
N ASN A 268 -10.82 -11.37 -9.73
CA ASN A 268 -11.01 -12.73 -9.22
C ASN A 268 -11.66 -13.69 -10.22
N VAL A 269 -12.21 -13.16 -11.33
CA VAL A 269 -12.79 -13.96 -12.43
C VAL A 269 -11.83 -14.13 -13.61
N ARG A 270 -10.63 -13.53 -13.58
CA ARG A 270 -9.64 -13.70 -14.66
C ARG A 270 -9.08 -15.11 -14.67
N ILE A 271 -8.74 -15.63 -15.84
CA ILE A 271 -7.81 -16.76 -15.93
C ILE A 271 -6.43 -16.28 -15.47
N HIS A 272 -5.99 -16.79 -14.33
CA HIS A 272 -4.74 -16.35 -13.72
C HIS A 272 -3.53 -16.94 -14.49
N GLY A 273 -2.50 -16.13 -14.70
CA GLY A 273 -1.38 -16.49 -15.59
C GLY A 273 -0.54 -17.68 -15.13
N THR A 274 -0.52 -17.96 -13.82
CA THR A 274 0.24 -19.08 -13.23
C THR A 274 -0.61 -20.32 -13.02
N THR A 275 -1.84 -20.17 -12.52
CA THR A 275 -2.68 -21.30 -12.14
C THR A 275 -3.58 -21.77 -13.29
N HIS A 276 -3.70 -20.98 -14.35
CA HIS A 276 -4.54 -21.21 -15.53
C HIS A 276 -6.03 -21.43 -15.24
N VAL A 277 -6.47 -21.08 -14.03
CA VAL A 277 -7.86 -21.13 -13.59
C VAL A 277 -8.29 -19.78 -13.04
N ARG A 278 -9.60 -19.59 -12.83
CA ARG A 278 -10.10 -18.37 -12.19
C ARG A 278 -9.86 -18.45 -10.67
N PRO A 279 -9.34 -17.39 -10.03
CA PRO A 279 -9.17 -17.37 -8.58
C PRO A 279 -10.45 -17.71 -7.81
N VAL A 280 -11.60 -17.21 -8.27
CA VAL A 280 -12.90 -17.48 -7.64
C VAL A 280 -13.31 -18.95 -7.69
N ASP A 281 -12.96 -19.69 -8.74
CA ASP A 281 -13.28 -21.12 -8.84
C ASP A 281 -12.45 -21.90 -7.83
N ARG A 282 -11.14 -21.64 -7.84
CA ARG A 282 -10.16 -22.30 -6.98
C ARG A 282 -10.27 -21.89 -5.51
N TRP A 283 -10.91 -20.77 -5.21
CA TRP A 283 -11.15 -20.30 -3.83
C TRP A 283 -12.00 -21.28 -3.03
N HIS A 284 -12.96 -21.98 -3.66
CA HIS A 284 -13.80 -22.97 -2.98
C HIS A 284 -12.99 -24.16 -2.44
N GLU A 285 -11.77 -24.37 -2.93
CA GLU A 285 -10.87 -25.44 -2.49
C GLU A 285 -9.96 -25.03 -1.32
N GLU A 286 -9.94 -23.74 -0.92
CA GLU A 286 -9.01 -23.19 0.10
C GLU A 286 -9.20 -23.77 1.50
N LYS A 287 -10.30 -24.47 1.83
CA LYS A 287 -10.52 -25.07 3.16
C LYS A 287 -10.13 -24.14 4.33
N LEU A 288 -10.57 -22.88 4.25
CA LEU A 288 -10.16 -21.84 5.20
C LEU A 288 -10.64 -22.17 6.62
N LYS A 289 -9.85 -21.77 7.62
CA LYS A 289 -10.21 -21.94 9.03
C LYS A 289 -11.26 -20.90 9.42
N PRO A 290 -12.31 -21.27 10.16
CA PRO A 290 -13.25 -20.31 10.69
C PRO A 290 -12.54 -19.37 11.68
N MET A 291 -12.95 -18.11 11.68
CA MET A 291 -12.43 -17.13 12.61
C MET A 291 -13.02 -17.35 14.00
N ASN A 292 -12.27 -17.00 15.05
CA ASN A 292 -12.84 -16.87 16.40
C ASN A 292 -14.03 -15.89 16.36
N PRO A 293 -15.25 -16.33 16.76
CA PRO A 293 -16.45 -15.49 16.68
C PRO A 293 -16.45 -14.35 17.70
N THR A 294 -15.63 -14.44 18.76
CA THR A 294 -15.51 -13.37 19.74
C THR A 294 -14.77 -12.18 19.11
N PRO A 295 -15.32 -10.95 19.11
CA PRO A 295 -14.62 -9.80 18.56
C PRO A 295 -13.31 -9.53 19.30
N PHE A 296 -12.22 -9.33 18.58
CA PHE A 296 -10.91 -9.04 19.19
C PHE A 296 -10.97 -7.80 20.10
N ALA A 297 -11.78 -6.80 19.75
CA ALA A 297 -11.97 -5.58 20.52
C ALA A 297 -12.42 -5.82 21.97
N VAL A 298 -13.01 -6.99 22.28
CA VAL A 298 -13.43 -7.37 23.66
C VAL A 298 -12.23 -7.83 24.49
N VAL A 299 -11.22 -8.45 23.86
CA VAL A 299 -10.02 -9.01 24.51
C VAL A 299 -8.75 -8.19 24.27
N ASP A 300 -8.89 -7.10 23.51
CA ASP A 300 -7.80 -6.20 23.15
C ASP A 300 -7.34 -5.40 24.37
N ARG A 301 -6.03 -5.27 24.51
CA ARG A 301 -5.40 -4.59 25.64
C ARG A 301 -4.44 -3.54 25.12
N HIS A 302 -4.62 -2.30 25.57
CA HIS A 302 -3.79 -1.17 25.20
C HIS A 302 -2.75 -0.88 26.28
N ALA A 303 -1.48 -0.99 25.91
CA ALA A 303 -0.37 -0.60 26.78
C ALA A 303 -0.41 0.93 27.04
N ARG A 304 -0.42 1.32 28.32
CA ARG A 304 -0.42 2.71 28.78
C ARG A 304 0.55 2.86 29.94
N LYS A 305 1.37 3.90 29.89
CA LYS A 305 2.23 4.27 31.02
C LYS A 305 1.38 4.97 32.08
N VAL A 306 1.52 4.54 33.31
CA VAL A 306 0.89 5.19 34.47
C VAL A 306 1.61 6.51 34.74
N SER A 307 0.86 7.62 34.75
CA SER A 307 1.38 8.95 35.04
C SER A 307 1.68 9.15 36.54
N ALA A 308 2.39 10.22 36.88
CA ALA A 308 2.82 10.51 38.26
C ALA A 308 1.64 10.72 39.23
N ASP A 309 0.48 11.14 38.71
CA ASP A 309 -0.80 11.26 39.42
C ASP A 309 -1.54 9.91 39.57
N CYS A 310 -0.88 8.79 39.27
CA CYS A 310 -1.43 7.43 39.34
C CYS A 310 -2.65 7.21 38.43
N LEU A 311 -2.65 7.85 37.26
CA LEU A 311 -3.71 7.73 36.25
C LEU A 311 -3.20 7.05 34.98
N VAL A 312 -4.13 6.49 34.21
CA VAL A 312 -3.90 6.03 32.84
C VAL A 312 -4.91 6.64 31.90
N SER A 313 -4.45 7.08 30.72
CA SER A 313 -5.29 7.67 29.70
C SER A 313 -5.82 6.63 28.70
N PHE A 314 -7.13 6.61 28.50
CA PHE A 314 -7.79 5.72 27.55
C PHE A 314 -9.03 6.41 26.96
N GLU A 315 -9.15 6.43 25.63
CA GLU A 315 -10.26 7.07 24.90
C GLU A 315 -10.58 8.51 25.34
N ALA A 316 -9.55 9.34 25.54
CA ALA A 316 -9.64 10.72 26.04
C ALA A 316 -10.17 10.86 27.49
N ASN A 317 -10.24 9.77 28.24
CA ASN A 317 -10.60 9.73 29.65
C ASN A 317 -9.41 9.25 30.50
N ARG A 318 -9.44 9.55 31.80
CA ARG A 318 -8.39 9.17 32.74
C ARG A 318 -8.96 8.27 33.84
N TYR A 319 -8.28 7.16 34.10
CA TYR A 319 -8.70 6.16 35.08
C TYR A 319 -7.58 5.98 36.10
N SER A 320 -7.92 6.00 37.39
CA SER A 320 -6.94 5.78 38.46
C SER A 320 -6.45 4.33 38.53
N VAL A 321 -5.20 4.15 38.94
CA VAL A 321 -4.61 2.84 39.25
C VAL A 321 -3.91 2.90 40.61
N PRO A 322 -3.73 1.77 41.31
CA PRO A 322 -3.04 1.77 42.61
C PRO A 322 -1.64 2.41 42.51
N PHE A 323 -1.30 3.27 43.47
CA PHE A 323 -0.09 4.11 43.42
C PHE A 323 1.22 3.34 43.20
N ARG A 324 1.28 2.07 43.64
CA ARG A 324 2.42 1.16 43.45
C ARG A 324 2.79 0.91 41.99
N PHE A 325 1.88 1.18 41.05
CA PHE A 325 2.10 1.02 39.61
C PHE A 325 2.53 2.32 38.92
N MET A 326 2.77 3.40 39.67
CA MET A 326 3.25 4.67 39.12
C MET A 326 4.51 4.48 38.26
N GLY A 327 4.51 5.07 37.05
CA GLY A 327 5.60 4.97 36.09
C GLY A 327 5.68 3.66 35.30
N GLN A 328 4.95 2.61 35.71
CA GLN A 328 4.93 1.31 35.02
C GLN A 328 4.02 1.34 33.79
N ILE A 329 4.19 0.35 32.91
CA ILE A 329 3.27 0.11 31.78
C ILE A 329 2.21 -0.89 32.24
N VAL A 330 0.95 -0.51 32.08
CA VAL A 330 -0.22 -1.35 32.37
C VAL A 330 -1.08 -1.49 31.11
N HIS A 331 -1.96 -2.47 31.12
CA HIS A 331 -2.79 -2.84 29.98
C HIS A 331 -4.25 -2.51 30.24
N VAL A 332 -4.80 -1.58 29.46
CA VAL A 332 -6.20 -1.17 29.57
C VAL A 332 -7.06 -1.94 28.58
N GLN A 333 -8.13 -2.58 29.05
CA GLN A 333 -9.09 -3.35 28.27
C GLN A 333 -10.48 -2.71 28.41
N ASP A 334 -11.15 -2.48 27.28
CA ASP A 334 -12.58 -2.18 27.24
C ASP A 334 -13.31 -3.47 26.93
N ASP A 335 -14.07 -3.97 27.90
CA ASP A 335 -14.80 -5.24 27.74
C ASP A 335 -16.11 -5.11 26.96
N LYS A 336 -16.41 -3.89 26.47
CA LYS A 336 -17.60 -3.56 25.68
C LYS A 336 -18.93 -3.80 26.40
N ASN A 337 -18.91 -4.03 27.72
CA ASN A 337 -20.11 -4.09 28.57
C ASN A 337 -20.24 -2.87 29.50
N GLY A 338 -19.45 -1.83 29.24
CA GLY A 338 -19.45 -0.60 30.03
C GLY A 338 -18.43 -0.59 31.16
N ARG A 339 -17.44 -1.51 31.15
CA ARG A 339 -16.35 -1.51 32.14
C ARG A 339 -14.98 -1.41 31.48
N ILE A 340 -14.08 -0.74 32.18
CA ILE A 340 -12.67 -0.65 31.86
C ILE A 340 -11.90 -1.49 32.88
N ARG A 341 -11.18 -2.50 32.41
CA ARG A 341 -10.30 -3.34 33.22
C ARG A 341 -8.86 -2.99 32.95
N ILE A 342 -8.06 -2.85 34.00
CA ILE A 342 -6.65 -2.48 33.91
C ILE A 342 -5.83 -3.60 34.52
N TYR A 343 -4.83 -4.08 33.77
CA TYR A 343 -3.99 -5.21 34.15
C TYR A 343 -2.52 -4.82 34.25
N SER A 344 -1.80 -5.45 35.17
CA SER A 344 -0.33 -5.52 35.16
C SER A 344 0.06 -6.96 34.84
N GLY A 345 0.61 -7.19 33.64
CA GLY A 345 0.68 -8.53 33.06
C GLY A 345 -0.71 -9.14 32.89
N ASP A 346 -0.96 -10.26 33.57
CA ASP A 346 -2.26 -10.94 33.61
C ASP A 346 -3.08 -10.68 34.88
N THR A 347 -2.51 -9.96 35.84
CA THR A 347 -3.18 -9.62 37.08
C THR A 347 -4.08 -8.40 36.88
N LEU A 348 -5.37 -8.52 37.20
CA LEU A 348 -6.29 -7.39 37.23
C LEU A 348 -5.94 -6.48 38.42
N ILE A 349 -5.57 -5.24 38.16
CA ILE A 349 -5.14 -4.28 39.19
C ILE A 349 -6.18 -3.19 39.47
N ALA A 350 -7.09 -2.93 38.54
CA ALA A 350 -8.18 -1.99 38.71
C ALA A 350 -9.34 -2.29 37.75
N GLU A 351 -10.55 -1.99 38.21
CA GLU A 351 -11.77 -2.03 37.40
C GLU A 351 -12.54 -0.72 37.61
N HIS A 352 -13.05 -0.14 36.52
CA HIS A 352 -13.82 1.11 36.53
C HIS A 352 -15.03 1.01 35.62
N PRO A 353 -16.13 1.73 35.92
CA PRO A 353 -17.16 1.99 34.91
C PRO A 353 -16.55 2.82 33.76
N LYS A 354 -16.94 2.50 32.53
CA LYS A 354 -16.52 3.27 31.36
C LYS A 354 -17.13 4.67 31.42
N ALA A 355 -16.28 5.68 31.24
CA ALA A 355 -16.71 7.07 31.18
C ALA A 355 -17.68 7.32 30.01
N VAL A 356 -18.74 8.10 30.26
CA VAL A 356 -19.81 8.37 29.29
C VAL A 356 -19.42 9.48 28.31
N GLN A 357 -18.67 10.47 28.79
CA GLN A 357 -18.19 11.60 27.99
C GLN A 357 -16.66 11.61 27.91
N LYS A 358 -16.11 12.42 27.01
CA LYS A 358 -14.66 12.62 26.88
C LYS A 358 -14.17 13.61 27.95
N GLY A 359 -12.91 13.48 28.36
CA GLY A 359 -12.27 14.35 29.34
C GLY A 359 -12.61 14.02 30.80
N GLN A 360 -13.34 12.93 31.06
CA GLN A 360 -13.73 12.53 32.40
C GLN A 360 -12.57 11.87 33.16
N LEU A 361 -12.60 12.04 34.48
CA LEU A 361 -11.66 11.49 35.43
C LEU A 361 -12.39 10.51 36.36
N VAL A 362 -12.07 9.22 36.24
CA VAL A 362 -12.68 8.15 37.03
C VAL A 362 -11.69 7.68 38.09
N ILE A 363 -11.98 8.04 39.34
CA ILE A 363 -11.10 7.82 40.49
C ILE A 363 -11.71 6.81 41.46
N ASN A 364 -10.91 5.82 41.86
CA ASN A 364 -11.15 5.01 43.03
C ASN A 364 -10.22 5.48 44.15
N LYS A 365 -10.79 5.99 45.24
CA LYS A 365 -10.04 6.55 46.38
C LYS A 365 -9.08 5.54 47.00
N LYS A 366 -9.43 4.24 46.99
CA LYS A 366 -8.58 3.15 47.51
C LYS A 366 -7.23 3.04 46.82
N HIS A 367 -7.13 3.50 45.57
CA HIS A 367 -5.88 3.47 44.82
C HIS A 367 -4.78 4.37 45.41
N PHE A 368 -5.17 5.34 46.23
CA PHE A 368 -4.29 6.31 46.86
C PHE A 368 -4.06 6.03 48.35
N GLU A 369 -4.69 5.00 48.92
CA GLU A 369 -4.49 4.60 50.31
C GLU A 369 -3.05 4.08 50.50
N GLY A 370 -2.28 4.73 51.37
CA GLY A 370 -0.88 4.40 51.62
C GLY A 370 0.13 5.34 50.95
N LEU A 371 -0.32 6.27 50.09
CA LEU A 371 0.49 7.45 49.74
C LEU A 371 0.67 8.27 51.02
N ARG A 372 1.89 8.32 51.54
CA ARG A 372 2.23 9.29 52.58
C ARG A 372 2.06 10.67 51.95
N PRO A 373 1.16 11.54 52.44
CA PRO A 373 1.15 12.92 51.97
C PRO A 373 2.53 13.49 52.24
N THR A 374 3.17 14.03 51.20
CA THR A 374 4.49 14.64 51.27
C THR A 374 4.41 15.88 52.15
N GLY A 375 4.48 15.68 53.47
CA GLY A 375 4.28 16.71 54.47
C GLY A 375 2.85 17.26 54.48
N GLN A 376 2.35 17.60 55.66
CA GLN A 376 1.53 18.80 55.73
C GLN A 376 2.38 19.89 55.09
N HIS A 377 1.96 20.45 53.96
CA HIS A 377 2.42 21.80 53.64
C HIS A 377 2.15 22.59 54.92
N ARG A 378 3.20 23.04 55.62
CA ARG A 378 3.06 24.19 56.50
C ARG A 378 2.33 25.18 55.62
N VAL A 379 1.09 25.51 55.99
CA VAL A 379 0.37 26.62 55.41
C VAL A 379 1.42 27.73 55.26
N PRO A 380 1.69 28.25 54.05
CA PRO A 380 2.64 29.33 53.91
C PRO A 380 2.27 30.35 54.98
N ALA A 381 3.24 30.71 55.82
CA ALA A 381 3.00 31.70 56.85
C ALA A 381 2.31 32.90 56.20
N LEU A 382 1.33 33.49 56.91
CA LEU A 382 0.59 34.70 56.51
C LEU A 382 1.48 35.61 55.65
N MET A 383 0.95 36.06 54.51
CA MET A 383 1.61 36.97 53.57
C MET A 383 2.49 37.98 54.33
N PRO A 384 3.72 38.28 53.87
CA PRO A 384 4.51 39.35 54.49
C PRO A 384 3.63 40.61 54.51
N LYS A 385 3.40 41.15 55.71
CA LYS A 385 2.66 42.42 55.85
C LYS A 385 3.29 43.43 54.91
N LEU A 386 2.48 44.03 54.05
CA LEU A 386 2.88 45.19 53.27
C LEU A 386 3.34 46.24 54.28
N VAL A 387 4.65 46.44 54.39
CA VAL A 387 5.19 47.55 55.16
C VAL A 387 4.95 48.76 54.28
N ASP A 388 4.14 49.71 54.74
CA ASP A 388 4.01 51.02 54.10
C ASP A 388 5.40 51.64 54.04
N ARG A 389 6.03 51.55 52.86
CA ARG A 389 7.16 52.39 52.52
C ARG A 389 6.56 53.67 51.95
N PRO A 390 6.92 54.86 52.46
CA PRO A 390 6.51 56.10 51.83
C PRO A 390 6.98 56.09 50.38
N ALA A 391 6.11 56.55 49.47
CA ALA A 391 6.44 56.64 48.05
C ALA A 391 7.72 57.48 47.89
N PRO A 392 8.65 57.08 47.01
CA PRO A 392 9.84 57.89 46.75
C PRO A 392 9.41 59.27 46.24
N GLU A 393 10.05 60.34 46.73
CA GLU A 393 9.82 61.69 46.24
C GLU A 393 10.06 61.74 44.73
N VAL A 394 8.98 61.93 43.98
CA VAL A 394 9.04 62.11 42.54
C VAL A 394 9.45 63.56 42.29
N LEU A 395 10.65 63.76 41.75
CA LEU A 395 11.11 65.07 41.29
C LEU A 395 10.27 65.50 40.08
N GLU A 396 9.34 66.43 40.26
CA GLU A 396 8.65 67.10 39.15
C GLU A 396 9.65 67.96 38.37
N ARG A 397 9.96 67.56 37.14
CA ARG A 397 10.78 68.35 36.21
C ARG A 397 9.89 69.01 35.17
N ASN A 398 10.28 70.22 34.76
CA ASN A 398 9.58 70.97 33.72
C ASN A 398 9.59 70.18 32.39
N LEU A 399 8.47 70.20 31.68
CA LEU A 399 8.24 69.45 30.43
C LEU A 399 9.24 69.79 29.31
N SER A 400 9.93 70.94 29.38
CA SER A 400 10.98 71.34 28.43
C SER A 400 12.18 70.37 28.38
N VAL A 401 12.35 69.52 29.39
CA VAL A 401 13.39 68.48 29.40
C VAL A 401 13.12 67.37 28.37
N TYR A 402 11.85 67.12 28.02
CA TYR A 402 11.46 66.06 27.08
C TYR A 402 11.55 66.51 25.61
N GLU A 403 11.52 67.82 25.35
CA GLU A 403 11.67 68.37 23.99
C GLU A 403 13.08 68.17 23.43
N GLN A 404 14.10 68.00 24.30
CA GLN A 404 15.48 67.71 23.89
C GLN A 404 15.69 66.29 23.35
N PHE A 405 14.71 65.38 23.50
CA PHE A 405 14.81 63.97 23.09
C PHE A 405 13.96 63.60 21.86
N LEU A 406 13.33 64.58 21.20
CA LEU A 406 12.37 64.33 20.10
C LEU A 406 12.98 64.24 18.68
N ASP A 407 14.30 64.46 18.51
CA ASP A 407 14.91 64.60 17.17
C ASP A 407 15.68 63.37 16.62
N GLU A 408 15.43 62.16 17.13
CA GLU A 408 15.92 60.93 16.46
C GLU A 408 14.85 60.30 15.56
N ALA A 409 14.73 60.86 14.36
CA ALA A 409 13.91 60.31 13.28
C ALA A 409 14.50 58.99 12.74
N VAL A 410 13.87 57.86 13.07
CA VAL A 410 14.18 56.55 12.48
C VAL A 410 13.43 56.40 11.14
N ARG A 411 14.16 56.42 10.01
CA ARG A 411 13.65 56.01 8.69
C ARG A 411 13.72 54.49 8.54
N LEU A 412 12.60 53.87 8.16
CA LEU A 412 12.51 52.45 7.84
C LEU A 412 12.96 52.19 6.40
N GLN A 413 13.89 51.24 6.21
CA GLN A 413 14.17 50.56 4.95
C GLN A 413 13.41 49.23 4.89
#